data_AF-A0A6A5G879-F1
#
_entry.id   AF-A0A6A5G879-F1
#
_cell.length_a   1.000
_cell.length_b   1.000
_cell.length_c   1.000
_cell.angle_alpha   90.00
_cell.angle_beta   90.00
_cell.angle_gamma   90.00
#
_symmetry.space_group_name_H-M   'P 1'
#
loop_
_entity.id
_entity.type
_entity.pdbx_description
1 polymer ?
#
loop_
_entity_poly.entity_id
_entity_poly.type
_entity_poly.pdbx_seq_one_letter_code
_entity_poly.pdbx_strand_id
1 'polypeptide(L)'
;MIFSFHSTIFVSLLPILVTSSFDEDLIIERRPHHVDWEDLFMEYNRYSAPNRNKQQVNITLEVVGIRKDKVLFELTQDWRDERLRFVGVARVPVPSHIQPWYPDTYIRNGWDVVVEQKSLELNYDGTFQFRQKYQTAVDFDENGKELTLVISSFNNYGTERIHYNLVDSKVDLSTHTHITSKQVLRKSDNLHFDDIYITIHPNPIDSIISSNSTF
;
A
#
# COMPACT_ATOMS: atom_id res chain seq x y z
N MET A 1 82.94 -16.50 14.63
CA MET A 1 82.71 -15.15 15.18
C MET A 1 82.81 -14.17 14.02
N ILE A 2 81.64 -13.72 13.49
CA ILE A 2 81.33 -12.52 12.64
C ILE A 2 82.09 -12.42 11.27
N PHE A 3 81.58 -12.05 10.08
CA PHE A 3 80.52 -11.19 9.52
C PHE A 3 80.08 -11.74 8.14
N SER A 4 78.79 -11.80 7.79
CA SER A 4 78.00 -10.85 6.95
C SER A 4 78.64 -10.37 5.63
N PHE A 5 78.01 -10.73 4.50
CA PHE A 5 77.77 -9.89 3.30
C PHE A 5 76.58 -10.50 2.53
N HIS A 6 75.34 -10.06 2.76
CA HIS A 6 74.57 -9.13 1.93
C HIS A 6 74.64 -9.41 0.41
N SER A 7 73.58 -10.03 -0.12
CA SER A 7 73.12 -9.81 -1.49
C SER A 7 71.60 -9.71 -1.47
N THR A 8 71.12 -8.49 -1.28
CA THR A 8 69.72 -8.08 -1.43
C THR A 8 69.26 -8.30 -2.86
N ILE A 9 68.40 -9.30 -3.07
CA ILE A 9 67.62 -9.44 -4.31
C ILE A 9 66.40 -8.53 -4.16
N PHE A 10 66.46 -7.37 -4.77
CA PHE A 10 65.34 -6.44 -4.93
C PHE A 10 64.39 -7.02 -5.99
N VAL A 11 63.34 -7.72 -5.56
CA VAL A 11 62.23 -8.08 -6.43
C VAL A 11 61.32 -6.86 -6.54
N SER A 12 61.42 -6.13 -7.65
CA SER A 12 60.50 -5.06 -7.97
C SER A 12 59.13 -5.65 -8.34
N LEU A 13 58.17 -5.63 -7.42
CA LEU A 13 56.76 -5.77 -7.75
C LEU A 13 56.29 -4.47 -8.42
N LEU A 14 56.08 -4.49 -9.73
CA LEU A 14 55.27 -3.47 -10.40
C LEU A 14 53.79 -3.73 -10.08
N PRO A 15 53.05 -2.78 -9.49
CA PRO A 15 51.60 -2.87 -9.46
C PRO A 15 51.07 -2.60 -10.88
N ILE A 16 50.47 -3.62 -11.50
CA ILE A 16 49.71 -3.46 -12.73
C ILE A 16 48.46 -2.67 -12.36
N LEU A 17 48.47 -1.37 -12.64
CA LEU A 17 47.28 -0.54 -12.59
C LEU A 17 46.37 -0.95 -13.75
N VAL A 18 45.44 -1.86 -13.48
CA VAL A 18 44.32 -2.13 -14.37
C VAL A 18 43.36 -0.95 -14.22
N THR A 19 43.43 0.01 -15.13
CA THR A 19 42.41 1.04 -15.25
C THR A 19 41.17 0.38 -15.87
N SER A 20 40.19 -0.01 -15.05
CA SER A 20 38.86 -0.34 -15.57
C SER A 20 38.20 0.98 -15.98
N SER A 21 38.35 1.38 -17.25
CA SER A 21 37.44 2.38 -17.82
C SER A 21 36.08 1.70 -17.96
N PHE A 22 35.19 1.99 -17.02
CA PHE A 22 33.77 1.69 -17.19
C PHE A 22 33.26 2.62 -18.29
N ASP A 23 33.22 2.09 -19.50
CA ASP A 23 32.51 2.68 -20.64
C ASP A 23 31.05 2.21 -20.53
N GLU A 24 30.33 2.77 -19.56
CA GLU A 24 28.87 2.69 -19.59
C GLU A 24 28.40 3.75 -20.57
N ASP A 25 27.72 3.31 -21.64
CA ASP A 25 26.96 4.19 -22.52
C ASP A 25 26.12 5.13 -21.64
N LEU A 26 26.40 6.43 -21.73
CA LEU A 26 25.66 7.46 -21.04
C LEU A 26 24.30 7.59 -21.74
N ILE A 27 23.39 6.65 -21.47
CA ILE A 27 22.02 6.68 -21.94
C ILE A 27 21.35 7.84 -21.24
N ILE A 28 21.26 8.99 -21.92
CA ILE A 28 20.39 10.08 -21.50
C ILE A 28 18.96 9.62 -21.79
N GLU A 29 18.37 8.86 -20.87
CA GLU A 29 16.94 8.60 -20.86
C GLU A 29 16.22 9.94 -20.68
N ARG A 30 15.78 10.53 -21.79
CA ARG A 30 14.80 11.63 -21.73
C ARG A 30 13.51 11.03 -21.18
N ARG A 31 13.27 11.14 -19.87
CA ARG A 31 12.08 10.60 -19.21
C ARG A 31 10.84 11.10 -19.96
N PRO A 32 10.07 10.22 -20.64
CA PRO A 32 8.90 10.65 -21.41
C PRO A 32 7.74 11.15 -20.52
N HIS A 33 7.94 11.17 -19.19
CA HIS A 33 6.91 11.46 -18.17
C HIS A 33 7.48 12.34 -17.05
N HIS A 34 8.10 13.47 -17.40
CA HIS A 34 8.53 14.45 -16.39
C HIS A 34 7.32 15.28 -15.96
N VAL A 35 6.70 14.91 -14.83
CA VAL A 35 5.73 15.77 -14.14
C VAL A 35 6.53 16.77 -13.31
N ASP A 36 6.29 18.06 -13.58
CA ASP A 36 6.74 19.14 -12.70
C ASP A 36 5.80 19.15 -11.49
N TRP A 37 6.24 18.59 -10.38
CA TRP A 37 5.40 18.38 -9.21
C TRP A 37 5.13 19.69 -8.48
N GLU A 38 6.10 20.58 -8.48
CA GLU A 38 6.04 21.90 -7.88
C GLU A 38 5.00 22.77 -8.59
N ASP A 39 5.01 22.76 -9.92
CA ASP A 39 4.00 23.46 -10.73
C ASP A 39 2.60 22.82 -10.57
N LEU A 40 2.52 21.48 -10.63
CA LEU A 40 1.24 20.78 -10.50
C LEU A 40 0.56 21.00 -9.14
N PHE A 41 1.35 21.20 -8.08
CA PHE A 41 0.86 21.45 -6.72
C PHE A 41 0.87 22.94 -6.34
N MET A 42 1.19 23.83 -7.28
CA MET A 42 1.10 25.27 -7.06
C MET A 42 -0.35 25.63 -6.71
N GLU A 43 -0.55 26.30 -5.57
CA GLU A 43 -1.86 26.67 -5.03
C GLU A 43 -2.80 25.48 -4.69
N TYR A 44 -2.31 24.25 -4.73
CA TYR A 44 -3.11 23.08 -4.41
C TYR A 44 -3.48 23.05 -2.93
N ASN A 45 -4.78 23.11 -2.64
CA ASN A 45 -5.29 22.96 -1.29
C ASN A 45 -5.51 21.48 -0.93
N ARG A 46 -4.52 20.89 -0.26
CA ARG A 46 -4.57 19.51 0.26
C ARG A 46 -5.59 19.28 1.38
N TYR A 47 -6.14 20.33 1.98
CA TYR A 47 -7.10 20.23 3.08
C TYR A 47 -8.56 20.16 2.58
N SER A 48 -8.77 20.30 1.27
CA SER A 48 -10.06 20.13 0.62
C SER A 48 -10.01 18.90 -0.26
N ALA A 49 -10.95 17.98 -0.04
CA ALA A 49 -11.15 16.85 -0.94
C ALA A 49 -11.50 17.37 -2.35
N PRO A 50 -11.24 16.56 -3.40
CA PRO A 50 -11.63 16.90 -4.78
C PRO A 50 -13.13 17.15 -4.90
N ASN A 51 -13.94 16.27 -4.31
CA ASN A 51 -15.38 16.45 -4.18
C ASN A 51 -15.76 16.68 -2.71
N ARG A 52 -16.26 17.89 -2.41
CA ARG A 52 -16.63 18.30 -1.06
C ARG A 52 -17.93 17.67 -0.54
N ASN A 53 -18.81 17.21 -1.43
CA ASN A 53 -20.11 16.63 -1.03
C ASN A 53 -20.00 15.11 -0.85
N LYS A 54 -19.38 14.44 -1.82
CA LYS A 54 -19.20 12.98 -1.79
C LYS A 54 -17.96 12.57 -2.56
N GLN A 55 -16.90 12.18 -1.87
CA GLN A 55 -15.73 11.61 -2.51
C GLN A 55 -15.91 10.11 -2.73
N GLN A 56 -15.68 9.65 -3.96
CA GLN A 56 -15.67 8.22 -4.27
C GLN A 56 -14.25 7.68 -4.14
N VAL A 57 -14.12 6.52 -3.50
CA VAL A 57 -12.86 5.80 -3.34
C VAL A 57 -13.12 4.34 -3.72
N ASN A 58 -12.47 3.89 -4.79
CA ASN A 58 -12.49 2.50 -5.18
C ASN A 58 -11.46 1.74 -4.35
N ILE A 59 -11.85 0.59 -3.83
CA ILE A 59 -11.00 -0.28 -3.02
C ILE A 59 -10.82 -1.61 -3.73
N THR A 60 -9.59 -2.09 -3.73
CA THR A 60 -9.25 -3.49 -3.98
C THR A 60 -8.54 -4.05 -2.75
N LEU A 61 -8.92 -5.25 -2.33
CA LEU A 61 -8.34 -5.89 -1.15
C LEU A 61 -7.80 -7.29 -1.48
N GLU A 62 -6.56 -7.57 -1.13
CA GLU A 62 -5.95 -8.89 -1.26
C GLU A 62 -5.50 -9.39 0.12
N VAL A 63 -6.05 -10.52 0.57
CA VAL A 63 -5.61 -11.17 1.80
C VAL A 63 -4.41 -12.04 1.49
N VAL A 64 -3.26 -11.67 2.07
CA VAL A 64 -1.96 -12.32 1.86
C VAL A 64 -1.69 -13.40 2.90
N GLY A 65 -2.22 -13.24 4.12
CA GLY A 65 -1.96 -14.18 5.21
C GLY A 65 -2.93 -14.02 6.38
N ILE A 66 -3.29 -15.14 6.99
CA ILE A 66 -4.06 -15.17 8.24
C ILE A 66 -3.34 -16.09 9.22
N ARG A 67 -3.09 -15.59 10.42
CA ARG A 67 -2.49 -16.34 11.52
C ARG A 67 -3.22 -16.02 12.81
N LYS A 68 -4.07 -16.96 13.26
CA LYS A 68 -4.97 -16.75 14.40
C LYS A 68 -5.87 -15.53 14.12
N ASP A 69 -5.87 -14.56 15.01
CA ASP A 69 -6.57 -13.29 14.95
C ASP A 69 -5.88 -12.25 14.04
N LYS A 70 -4.66 -12.52 13.56
CA LYS A 70 -3.90 -11.57 12.74
C LYS A 70 -4.14 -11.78 11.26
N VAL A 71 -4.47 -10.70 10.57
CA VAL A 71 -4.67 -10.64 9.12
C VAL A 71 -3.60 -9.73 8.51
N LEU A 72 -2.90 -10.27 7.53
CA LEU A 72 -1.97 -9.58 6.64
C LEU A 72 -2.66 -9.41 5.28
N PHE A 73 -2.82 -8.18 4.82
CA PHE A 73 -3.53 -7.88 3.59
C PHE A 73 -2.96 -6.64 2.89
N GLU A 74 -3.16 -6.58 1.57
CA GLU A 74 -2.88 -5.41 0.75
C GLU A 74 -4.19 -4.68 0.43
N LEU A 75 -4.19 -3.37 0.66
CA LEU A 75 -5.29 -2.47 0.35
C LEU A 75 -4.83 -1.50 -0.73
N THR A 76 -5.52 -1.51 -1.86
CA THR A 76 -5.36 -0.51 -2.92
C THR A 76 -6.55 0.41 -2.92
N GLN A 77 -6.31 1.71 -2.88
CA GLN A 77 -7.31 2.76 -2.90
C GLN A 77 -7.09 3.64 -4.11
N ASP A 78 -8.09 3.72 -4.99
CA ASP A 78 -8.08 4.61 -6.14
C ASP A 78 -9.12 5.73 -5.97
N TRP A 79 -8.70 6.98 -6.11
CA TRP A 79 -9.60 8.14 -6.15
C TRP A 79 -9.15 9.13 -7.22
N ARG A 80 -10.09 9.91 -7.73
CA ARG A 80 -9.81 10.91 -8.75
C ARG A 80 -9.80 12.32 -8.19
N ASP A 81 -8.73 13.06 -8.49
CA ASP A 81 -8.60 14.49 -8.27
C ASP A 81 -8.35 15.19 -9.61
N GLU A 82 -9.41 15.75 -10.19
CA GLU A 82 -9.33 16.41 -11.51
C GLU A 82 -8.43 17.65 -11.51
N ARG A 83 -8.10 18.20 -10.33
CA ARG A 83 -7.19 19.35 -10.19
C ARG A 83 -5.75 18.99 -10.50
N LEU A 84 -5.38 17.71 -10.37
CA LEU A 84 -4.02 17.21 -10.51
C LEU A 84 -3.82 16.42 -11.81
N ARG A 85 -4.56 16.80 -12.86
CA ARG A 85 -4.38 16.29 -14.21
C ARG A 85 -3.14 16.89 -14.83
N PHE A 86 -2.37 16.07 -15.53
CA PHE A 86 -1.18 16.52 -16.25
C PHE A 86 -1.11 15.86 -17.63
N VAL A 87 -0.28 16.43 -18.51
CA VAL A 87 -0.08 15.87 -19.86
C VAL A 87 0.89 14.69 -19.79
N GLY A 88 0.42 13.52 -20.19
CA GLY A 88 1.20 12.28 -20.16
C GLY A 88 0.36 11.07 -20.53
N VAL A 89 0.97 9.89 -20.52
CA VAL A 89 0.31 8.61 -20.87
C VAL A 89 0.52 7.51 -19.84
N ALA A 90 1.24 7.80 -18.75
CA ALA A 90 1.65 6.80 -17.77
C ALA A 90 1.38 7.26 -16.33
N ARG A 91 1.28 6.28 -15.44
CA ARG A 91 1.32 6.48 -13.99
C ARG A 91 2.74 6.83 -13.57
N VAL A 92 2.86 7.79 -12.65
CA VAL A 92 4.13 8.23 -12.09
C VAL A 92 4.10 8.10 -10.57
N PRO A 93 5.20 7.65 -9.93
CA PRO A 93 5.29 7.62 -8.47
C PRO A 93 5.32 9.04 -7.91
N VAL A 94 4.55 9.28 -6.85
CA VAL A 94 4.48 10.58 -6.18
C VAL A 94 5.68 10.71 -5.22
N PRO A 95 6.52 11.77 -5.35
CA PRO A 95 7.64 12.00 -4.44
C PRO A 95 7.18 12.19 -2.99
N SER A 96 8.00 11.76 -2.03
CA SER A 96 7.66 11.77 -0.60
C SER A 96 7.41 13.16 0.01
N HIS A 97 7.96 14.22 -0.60
CA HIS A 97 7.75 15.60 -0.15
C HIS A 97 6.43 16.21 -0.65
N ILE A 98 5.82 15.61 -1.67
CA ILE A 98 4.51 16.01 -2.19
C ILE A 98 3.41 15.38 -1.34
N GLN A 99 2.47 16.20 -0.88
CA GLN A 99 1.41 15.77 0.03
C GLN A 99 0.04 16.14 -0.55
N PRO A 100 -0.55 15.27 -1.41
CA PRO A 100 -1.90 15.48 -1.91
C PRO A 100 -2.94 15.24 -0.82
N TRP A 101 -4.18 15.62 -1.10
CA TRP A 101 -5.30 15.11 -0.34
C TRP A 101 -5.43 13.60 -0.58
N TYR A 102 -5.64 12.83 0.48
CA TYR A 102 -5.92 11.39 0.41
C TYR A 102 -7.01 11.03 1.43
N PRO A 103 -7.80 9.97 1.17
CA PRO A 103 -8.85 9.55 2.10
C PRO A 103 -8.24 9.05 3.42
N ASP A 104 -8.83 9.46 4.54
CA ASP A 104 -8.43 9.13 5.90
C ASP A 104 -8.94 7.73 6.32
N THR A 105 -8.68 6.76 5.46
CA THR A 105 -9.13 5.37 5.60
C THR A 105 -8.39 4.67 6.74
N TYR A 106 -9.14 3.97 7.59
CA TYR A 106 -8.61 3.16 8.69
C TYR A 106 -9.41 1.86 8.88
N ILE A 107 -8.81 0.93 9.63
CA ILE A 107 -9.42 -0.35 9.99
C ILE A 107 -10.11 -0.18 11.34
N ARG A 108 -11.44 -0.05 11.33
CA ARG A 108 -12.23 0.39 12.49
C ARG A 108 -12.25 -0.60 13.63
N ASN A 109 -12.32 -1.89 13.32
CA ASN A 109 -12.30 -2.97 14.30
C ASN A 109 -10.92 -3.63 14.43
N GLY A 110 -9.88 -2.97 13.92
CA GLY A 110 -8.51 -3.47 13.96
C GLY A 110 -7.83 -3.13 15.28
N TRP A 111 -7.20 -4.13 15.87
CA TRP A 111 -6.25 -3.99 16.97
C TRP A 111 -4.82 -4.07 16.42
N ASP A 112 -3.88 -3.35 17.06
CA ASP A 112 -2.46 -3.36 16.68
C ASP A 112 -2.21 -3.14 15.17
N VAL A 113 -2.94 -2.17 14.58
CA VAL A 113 -2.86 -1.88 13.15
C VAL A 113 -1.48 -1.33 12.79
N VAL A 114 -0.77 -2.03 11.92
CA VAL A 114 0.54 -1.65 11.39
C VAL A 114 0.46 -1.52 9.87
N VAL A 115 0.98 -0.42 9.33
CA VAL A 115 1.21 -0.26 7.89
C VAL A 115 2.67 -0.57 7.61
N GLU A 116 2.94 -1.72 7.00
CA GLU A 116 4.32 -2.19 6.73
C GLU A 116 4.95 -1.42 5.57
N GLN A 117 4.19 -1.18 4.51
CA GLN A 117 4.65 -0.56 3.27
C GLN A 117 3.54 0.28 2.66
N LYS A 118 3.92 1.34 1.94
CA LYS A 118 3.00 2.17 1.18
C LYS A 118 3.65 2.66 -0.11
N SER A 119 2.85 2.78 -1.16
CA SER A 119 3.22 3.40 -2.44
C SER A 119 2.07 4.29 -2.91
N LEU A 120 2.40 5.45 -3.47
CA LEU A 120 1.44 6.38 -4.04
C LEU A 120 1.86 6.72 -5.46
N GLU A 121 0.94 6.52 -6.40
CA GLU A 121 1.12 6.82 -7.81
C GLU A 121 0.01 7.74 -8.30
N LEU A 122 0.32 8.60 -9.26
CA LEU A 122 -0.63 9.50 -9.91
C LEU A 122 -0.67 9.19 -11.41
N ASN A 123 -1.86 9.00 -11.94
CA ASN A 123 -2.10 8.86 -13.37
C ASN A 123 -2.41 10.23 -14.03
N TYR A 124 -2.19 10.32 -15.34
CA TYR A 124 -2.38 11.56 -16.12
C TYR A 124 -3.79 12.17 -16.02
N ASP A 125 -4.81 11.34 -15.77
CA ASP A 125 -6.22 11.74 -15.64
C ASP A 125 -6.61 12.24 -14.24
N GLY A 126 -5.62 12.38 -13.35
CA GLY A 126 -5.79 12.82 -11.97
C GLY A 126 -6.17 11.69 -11.02
N THR A 127 -6.16 10.43 -11.48
CA THR A 127 -6.45 9.28 -10.63
C THR A 127 -5.21 8.91 -9.80
N PHE A 128 -5.33 8.97 -8.48
CA PHE A 128 -4.35 8.41 -7.56
C PHE A 128 -4.59 6.93 -7.36
N GLN A 129 -3.49 6.20 -7.21
CA GLN A 129 -3.48 4.86 -6.68
C GLN A 129 -2.61 4.83 -5.42
N PHE A 130 -3.23 4.52 -4.29
CA PHE A 130 -2.54 4.36 -3.01
C PHE A 130 -2.58 2.90 -2.57
N ARG A 131 -1.42 2.25 -2.59
CA ARG A 131 -1.27 0.86 -2.17
C ARG A 131 -0.62 0.80 -0.80
N GLN A 132 -1.20 0.00 0.09
CA GLN A 132 -0.73 -0.14 1.46
C GLN A 132 -0.77 -1.61 1.87
N LYS A 133 0.31 -2.07 2.50
CA LYS A 133 0.36 -3.40 3.12
C LYS A 133 0.09 -3.26 4.62
N TYR A 134 -0.96 -3.91 5.08
CA TYR A 134 -1.46 -3.84 6.45
C TYR A 134 -1.25 -5.15 7.18
N GLN A 135 -0.92 -5.05 8.47
CA GLN A 135 -1.08 -6.11 9.44
C GLN A 135 -1.99 -5.61 10.55
N THR A 136 -3.05 -6.36 10.88
CA THR A 136 -3.97 -6.03 11.97
C THR A 136 -4.40 -7.29 12.68
N ALA A 137 -4.67 -7.19 13.98
CA ALA A 137 -5.48 -8.19 14.68
C ALA A 137 -6.95 -7.81 14.56
N VAL A 138 -7.84 -8.79 14.38
CA VAL A 138 -9.29 -8.62 14.44
C VAL A 138 -9.92 -9.75 15.21
N ASP A 139 -10.98 -9.43 15.94
CA ASP A 139 -11.74 -10.41 16.70
C ASP A 139 -12.48 -11.36 15.74
N PHE A 140 -12.55 -12.63 16.13
CA PHE A 140 -13.39 -13.61 15.45
C PHE A 140 -14.88 -13.30 15.68
N ASP A 141 -15.72 -13.76 14.76
CA ASP A 141 -17.16 -13.78 14.97
C ASP A 141 -17.56 -14.64 16.19
N GLU A 142 -18.83 -14.57 16.61
CA GLU A 142 -19.34 -15.32 17.78
C GLU A 142 -19.14 -16.84 17.64
N ASN A 143 -19.02 -17.35 16.41
CA ASN A 143 -18.79 -18.77 16.13
C ASN A 143 -17.30 -19.14 16.05
N GLY A 144 -16.39 -18.16 16.18
CA GLY A 144 -14.94 -18.37 16.20
C GLY A 144 -14.33 -18.74 14.85
N LYS A 145 -15.03 -18.50 13.74
CA LYS A 145 -14.69 -19.03 12.41
C LYS A 145 -14.39 -17.94 11.39
N GLU A 146 -15.12 -16.84 11.44
CA GLU A 146 -15.03 -15.79 10.44
C GLU A 146 -14.27 -14.58 10.98
N LEU A 147 -13.48 -13.97 10.10
CA LEU A 147 -12.77 -12.73 10.38
C LEU A 147 -13.39 -11.64 9.53
N THR A 148 -13.80 -10.53 10.15
CA THR A 148 -14.37 -9.40 9.42
C THR A 148 -13.46 -8.19 9.57
N LEU A 149 -13.07 -7.59 8.46
CA LEU A 149 -12.40 -6.29 8.42
C LEU A 149 -13.45 -5.21 8.20
N VAL A 150 -13.44 -4.17 9.02
CA VAL A 150 -14.31 -2.99 8.83
C VAL A 150 -13.44 -1.83 8.38
N ILE A 151 -13.53 -1.49 7.10
CA ILE A 151 -12.85 -0.33 6.53
C ILE A 151 -13.80 0.87 6.60
N SER A 152 -13.30 1.99 7.11
CA SER A 152 -14.09 3.21 7.28
C SER A 152 -13.20 4.44 7.11
N SER A 153 -13.84 5.60 7.00
CA SER A 153 -13.19 6.90 7.11
C SER A 153 -13.24 7.37 8.57
N PHE A 154 -12.15 7.95 9.05
CA PHE A 154 -12.06 8.41 10.44
C PHE A 154 -12.94 9.65 10.70
N ASN A 155 -12.91 10.63 9.82
CA ASN A 155 -13.60 11.92 9.95
C ASN A 155 -14.14 12.52 8.63
N ASN A 156 -14.08 11.78 7.51
CA ASN A 156 -14.38 12.26 6.16
C ASN A 156 -13.55 13.50 5.78
N TYR A 157 -12.23 13.44 5.94
CA TYR A 157 -11.38 14.65 5.88
C TYR A 157 -11.60 15.48 4.61
N GLY A 158 -12.05 16.73 4.76
CA GLY A 158 -12.23 17.66 3.64
C GLY A 158 -13.43 17.38 2.72
N THR A 159 -14.35 16.48 3.10
CA THR A 159 -15.61 16.18 2.38
C THR A 159 -16.74 15.87 3.36
N GLU A 160 -18.01 15.98 2.96
CA GLU A 160 -19.13 15.58 3.82
C GLU A 160 -19.23 14.06 3.97
N ARG A 161 -18.77 13.30 2.97
CA ARG A 161 -18.90 11.84 2.91
C ARG A 161 -17.83 11.21 2.02
N ILE A 162 -17.14 10.19 2.52
CA ILE A 162 -16.35 9.28 1.70
C ILE A 162 -17.16 8.01 1.44
N HIS A 163 -17.28 7.64 0.17
CA HIS A 163 -17.98 6.44 -0.27
C HIS A 163 -17.00 5.42 -0.82
N TYR A 164 -16.84 4.33 -0.07
CA TYR A 164 -15.97 3.23 -0.46
C TYR A 164 -16.71 2.22 -1.33
N ASN A 165 -16.15 1.93 -2.49
CA ASN A 165 -16.65 0.94 -3.43
C ASN A 165 -15.64 -0.20 -3.55
N LEU A 166 -15.97 -1.40 -3.07
CA LEU A 166 -15.13 -2.58 -3.28
C LEU A 166 -15.29 -3.04 -4.73
N VAL A 167 -14.25 -2.81 -5.52
CA VAL A 167 -14.21 -3.17 -6.94
C VAL A 167 -13.75 -4.61 -7.12
N ASP A 168 -12.79 -5.06 -6.31
CA ASP A 168 -12.24 -6.41 -6.38
C ASP A 168 -11.73 -6.88 -5.01
N SER A 169 -11.77 -8.19 -4.79
CA SER A 169 -11.27 -8.80 -3.56
C SER A 169 -10.73 -10.20 -3.82
N LYS A 170 -9.53 -10.48 -3.31
CA LYS A 170 -8.84 -11.76 -3.49
C LYS A 170 -8.40 -12.34 -2.14
N VAL A 171 -8.49 -13.67 -2.02
CA VAL A 171 -7.87 -14.44 -0.94
C VAL A 171 -7.01 -15.50 -1.59
N ASP A 172 -5.70 -15.46 -1.32
CA ASP A 172 -4.75 -16.43 -1.88
C ASP A 172 -4.25 -17.39 -0.77
N LEU A 173 -5.20 -18.03 -0.09
CA LEU A 173 -4.95 -18.91 1.05
C LEU A 173 -5.72 -20.21 0.88
N SER A 174 -5.09 -21.35 1.18
CA SER A 174 -5.79 -22.65 1.17
C SER A 174 -6.85 -22.77 2.26
N THR A 175 -6.66 -22.06 3.38
CA THR A 175 -7.49 -22.13 4.59
C THR A 175 -8.73 -21.26 4.53
N HIS A 176 -8.87 -20.39 3.53
CA HIS A 176 -9.98 -19.44 3.39
C HIS A 176 -10.41 -19.38 1.93
N THR A 177 -11.71 -19.33 1.67
CA THR A 177 -12.23 -19.64 0.32
C THR A 177 -12.72 -18.43 -0.44
N HIS A 178 -13.36 -17.49 0.24
CA HIS A 178 -13.98 -16.34 -0.40
C HIS A 178 -14.14 -15.18 0.57
N ILE A 179 -14.35 -14.00 -0.01
CA ILE A 179 -14.68 -12.76 0.69
C ILE A 179 -16.13 -12.41 0.37
N THR A 180 -16.86 -11.97 1.38
CA THR A 180 -18.12 -11.25 1.19
C THR A 180 -17.96 -9.81 1.65
N SER A 181 -18.74 -8.90 1.07
CA SER A 181 -18.75 -7.50 1.48
C SER A 181 -20.14 -6.95 1.69
N LYS A 182 -20.27 -6.04 2.65
CA LYS A 182 -21.51 -5.34 2.96
C LYS A 182 -21.20 -3.88 3.29
N GLN A 183 -21.85 -2.97 2.57
CA GLN A 183 -21.85 -1.56 2.94
C GLN A 183 -22.82 -1.32 4.09
N VAL A 184 -22.37 -0.57 5.10
CA VAL A 184 -23.14 -0.23 6.29
C VAL A 184 -23.09 1.27 6.48
N LEU A 185 -24.27 1.91 6.42
CA LEU A 185 -24.40 3.33 6.72
C LEU A 185 -24.33 3.53 8.22
N ARG A 186 -23.34 4.29 8.67
CA ARG A 186 -23.22 4.73 10.05
C ARG A 186 -23.44 6.23 10.12
N LYS A 187 -24.35 6.65 11.00
CA LYS A 187 -24.55 8.06 11.35
C LYS A 187 -23.94 8.31 12.73
N SER A 188 -23.10 9.33 12.83
CA SER A 188 -22.56 9.81 14.11
C SER A 188 -22.74 11.31 14.17
N ASP A 189 -23.59 11.77 15.09
CA ASP A 189 -23.97 13.15 15.39
C ASP A 189 -24.41 14.02 14.20
N ASN A 190 -23.57 14.21 13.17
CA ASN A 190 -23.88 14.89 11.89
C ASN A 190 -23.12 14.32 10.66
N LEU A 191 -22.26 13.32 10.83
CA LEU A 191 -21.44 12.75 9.76
C LEU A 191 -22.02 11.43 9.24
N HIS A 192 -21.97 11.26 7.93
CA HIS A 192 -22.37 10.04 7.24
C HIS A 192 -21.11 9.26 6.86
N PHE A 193 -21.01 8.04 7.38
CA PHE A 193 -19.92 7.13 7.05
C PHE A 193 -20.47 5.94 6.29
N ASP A 194 -19.75 5.57 5.23
CA ASP A 194 -20.01 4.39 4.43
C ASP A 194 -19.01 3.32 4.82
N ASP A 195 -19.23 2.68 5.97
CA ASP A 195 -18.38 1.58 6.41
C ASP A 195 -18.54 0.42 5.43
N ILE A 196 -17.43 -0.25 5.10
CA ILE A 196 -17.46 -1.50 4.37
C ILE A 196 -16.96 -2.63 5.26
N TYR A 197 -17.83 -3.61 5.45
CA TYR A 197 -17.55 -4.84 6.17
C TYR A 197 -17.10 -5.86 5.14
N ILE A 198 -15.92 -6.44 5.36
CA ILE A 198 -15.30 -7.42 4.47
C ILE A 198 -15.06 -8.67 5.30
N THR A 199 -15.89 -9.69 5.09
CA THR A 199 -15.82 -10.95 5.84
C THR A 199 -15.03 -11.98 5.05
N ILE A 200 -14.05 -12.58 5.70
CA ILE A 200 -13.15 -13.59 5.14
C ILE A 200 -13.60 -14.94 5.68
N HIS A 201 -14.07 -15.81 4.79
CA HIS A 201 -14.67 -17.09 5.18
C HIS A 201 -13.63 -18.21 5.17
N PRO A 202 -13.57 -19.03 6.23
CA PRO A 202 -12.67 -20.17 6.27
C PRO A 202 -13.08 -21.23 5.24
N ASN A 203 -12.14 -22.11 4.90
CA ASN A 203 -12.40 -23.26 4.06
C ASN A 203 -13.18 -24.32 4.86
N PRO A 204 -14.38 -24.73 4.42
CA PRO A 204 -15.19 -25.70 5.15
C PRO A 204 -14.47 -27.02 5.37
N ILE A 205 -13.55 -27.43 4.49
CA ILE A 205 -12.81 -28.70 4.61
C ILE A 205 -11.87 -28.71 5.81
N ASP A 206 -11.14 -27.61 6.06
CA ASP A 206 -10.20 -27.52 7.18
C ASP A 206 -10.92 -27.41 8.53
N SER A 207 -12.13 -26.83 8.55
CA SER A 207 -12.95 -26.73 9.77
C SER A 207 -13.35 -28.11 10.32
N ILE A 208 -13.55 -29.10 9.44
CA ILE A 208 -13.94 -30.48 9.80
C ILE A 208 -12.75 -31.27 10.38
N ILE A 209 -11.53 -30.98 9.92
CA ILE A 209 -10.32 -31.68 10.38
C ILE A 209 -9.95 -31.20 11.80
N SER A 210 -10.10 -29.90 12.09
CA SER A 210 -9.83 -29.34 13.43
C SER A 210 -10.80 -29.82 14.52
N SER A 211 -12.06 -30.14 14.17
CA SER A 211 -13.04 -30.67 15.12
C SER A 211 -12.86 -32.16 15.43
N ASN A 212 -12.11 -32.89 14.60
CA ASN A 212 -11.90 -34.33 14.75
C ASN A 212 -10.60 -34.67 15.50
N SER A 213 -9.79 -33.68 15.88
CA SER A 213 -8.52 -33.88 16.59
C SER A 213 -8.61 -33.79 18.12
N THR A 214 -9.81 -33.69 18.70
CA THR A 214 -10.01 -33.92 20.13
C THR A 214 -10.45 -35.36 20.38
N PHE A 215 -9.47 -36.23 20.62
CA PHE A 215 -9.61 -37.52 21.30
C PHE A 215 -8.73 -37.51 22.54
#